data_AF-A0A843KXN0-F1
#
_entry.id   AF-A0A843KXN0-F1
#
_cell.length_a   1.000
_cell.length_b   1.000
_cell.length_c   1.000
_cell.angle_alpha   90.00
_cell.angle_beta   90.00
_cell.angle_gamma   90.00
#
_symmetry.space_group_name_H-M   'P 1'
#
loop_
_entity.id
_entity.type
_entity.pdbx_description
1 polymer ?
#
loop_
_entity_poly.entity_id
_entity_poly.type
_entity_poly.pdbx_seq_one_letter_code
_entity_poly.pdbx_strand_id
1 'polypeptide(L)'
;LPAALAGEGIMTLHPSEAVRTIPPQADIEETGGPQRTILQQSALEALEEAGDLVTDRAVWRCLLETDHIRRMAMRSPSCGRSLHAVSHQATYDYFTSFMQILSHAEERSASRTRSPKAAFSLRCVPPDKAFSFSSYDRPAGYAAYSLQELASMLDFTPDDVIRYHVERDDIYRWIDQVVGDGKLAKKVQGISDRNELRSTIQKRIDELWKRLR
;
A
#
# COMPACT_ATOMS: atom_id res chain seq x y z
N LEU A 1 44.86 -25.39 -12.01
CA LEU A 1 43.90 -25.10 -13.10
C LEU A 1 44.68 -24.60 -14.31
N PRO A 2 44.18 -24.88 -15.52
CA PRO A 2 44.96 -25.19 -16.70
C PRO A 2 45.56 -23.93 -17.35
N ALA A 3 46.69 -24.11 -18.02
CA ALA A 3 47.41 -23.10 -18.80
C ALA A 3 46.60 -22.44 -19.97
N ALA A 4 45.30 -22.70 -20.06
CA ALA A 4 44.41 -22.27 -21.14
C ALA A 4 43.82 -20.85 -20.95
N LEU A 5 44.01 -20.20 -19.80
CA LEU A 5 43.39 -18.89 -19.50
C LEU A 5 44.39 -17.73 -19.35
N ALA A 6 45.70 -18.00 -19.49
CA ALA A 6 46.73 -16.97 -19.35
C ALA A 6 46.81 -15.99 -20.55
N GLY A 7 46.20 -16.34 -21.69
CA GLY A 7 46.19 -15.51 -22.90
C GLY A 7 45.17 -14.36 -22.89
N GLU A 8 44.24 -14.35 -21.92
CA GLU A 8 43.11 -13.39 -21.85
C GLU A 8 43.34 -12.29 -20.80
N GLY A 9 44.53 -12.19 -20.20
CA GLY A 9 44.84 -11.19 -19.16
C GLY A 9 44.09 -11.38 -17.83
N ILE A 10 43.41 -12.51 -17.64
CA ILE A 10 42.67 -12.82 -16.42
C ILE A 10 43.64 -13.41 -15.39
N MET A 11 44.03 -12.59 -14.42
CA MET A 11 44.92 -12.99 -13.33
C MET A 11 44.13 -13.76 -12.25
N THR A 12 44.57 -14.97 -11.93
CA THR A 12 44.02 -15.74 -10.80
C THR A 12 44.60 -15.20 -9.49
N LEU A 13 43.81 -14.40 -8.77
CA LEU A 13 44.15 -13.93 -7.42
C LEU A 13 43.62 -14.89 -6.36
N HIS A 14 44.40 -15.14 -5.31
CA HIS A 14 43.89 -15.84 -4.13
C HIS A 14 42.86 -14.92 -3.41
N PRO A 15 41.76 -15.46 -2.86
CA PRO A 15 40.70 -14.63 -2.24
C PRO A 15 41.22 -13.66 -1.17
N SER A 16 42.27 -14.04 -0.42
CA SER A 16 42.88 -13.18 0.60
C SER A 16 43.69 -12.00 0.02
N GLU A 17 44.17 -12.12 -1.22
CA GLU A 17 44.90 -11.06 -1.91
C GLU A 17 43.95 -10.07 -2.58
N ALA A 18 42.82 -10.56 -3.11
CA ALA A 18 41.76 -9.73 -3.67
C ALA A 18 41.21 -8.72 -2.63
N VAL A 19 41.08 -9.13 -1.37
CA VAL A 19 40.61 -8.26 -0.27
C VAL A 19 41.54 -7.07 -0.01
N ARG A 20 42.85 -7.20 -0.30
CA ARG A 20 43.83 -6.11 -0.08
C ARG A 20 43.88 -5.11 -1.23
N THR A 21 43.39 -5.49 -2.41
CA THR A 21 43.35 -4.63 -3.60
C THR A 21 42.02 -3.90 -3.77
N ILE A 22 40.99 -4.29 -3.03
CA ILE A 22 39.71 -3.56 -2.99
C ILE A 22 39.97 -2.29 -2.16
N PRO A 23 39.87 -1.08 -2.75
CA PRO A 23 39.90 0.14 -1.95
C PRO A 23 38.82 0.05 -0.87
N PRO A 24 39.06 0.53 0.36
CA PRO A 24 38.04 0.51 1.41
C PRO A 24 36.78 1.08 0.80
N GLN A 25 35.73 0.24 0.75
CA GLN A 25 34.48 0.58 0.07
C GLN A 25 34.14 2.01 0.46
N ALA A 26 34.21 2.92 -0.52
CA ALA A 26 33.46 4.15 -0.42
C ALA A 26 32.07 3.69 0.00
N ASP A 27 31.59 4.24 1.11
CA ASP A 27 30.26 3.98 1.62
C ASP A 27 29.35 3.86 0.40
N ILE A 28 28.80 2.67 0.18
CA ILE A 28 27.73 2.53 -0.78
C ILE A 28 26.66 3.38 -0.15
N GLU A 29 26.63 4.67 -0.49
CA GLU A 29 25.47 5.50 -0.34
C GLU A 29 24.39 4.69 -1.06
N GLU A 30 23.56 4.05 -0.25
CA GLU A 30 22.23 3.59 -0.63
C GLU A 30 21.58 4.79 -1.30
N THR A 31 21.74 4.88 -2.62
CA THR A 31 21.25 5.96 -3.47
C THR A 31 19.76 5.80 -3.75
N GLY A 32 19.08 4.97 -2.97
CA GLY A 32 17.64 4.96 -2.80
C GLY A 32 17.33 5.33 -1.36
N GLY A 33 16.62 6.45 -1.15
CA GLY A 33 15.96 6.68 0.14
C GLY A 33 15.13 5.45 0.54
N PRO A 34 14.85 5.25 1.85
CA PRO A 34 14.25 4.01 2.34
C PRO A 34 13.01 3.63 1.53
N GLN A 35 13.13 2.58 0.71
CA GLN A 35 12.04 2.07 -0.11
C GLN A 35 10.97 1.55 0.85
N ARG A 36 9.82 2.23 0.89
CA ARG A 36 8.71 1.88 1.78
C ARG A 36 8.13 0.54 1.35
N THR A 37 7.74 -0.27 2.33
CA THR A 37 6.95 -1.48 2.04
C THR A 37 5.54 -1.08 1.57
N ILE A 38 4.84 -1.98 0.88
CA ILE A 38 3.44 -1.77 0.46
C ILE A 38 2.57 -1.43 1.68
N LEU A 39 2.75 -2.13 2.80
CA LEU A 39 1.99 -1.88 4.04
C LEU A 39 2.24 -0.46 4.59
N GLN A 40 3.49 0.00 4.57
CA GLN A 40 3.81 1.37 4.99
C GLN A 40 3.21 2.40 4.06
N GLN A 41 3.22 2.14 2.75
CA GLN A 41 2.66 3.06 1.77
C GLN A 41 1.14 3.18 1.93
N SER A 42 0.41 2.06 2.01
CA SER A 42 -1.04 2.04 2.24
C SER A 42 -1.43 2.73 3.56
N ALA A 43 -0.69 2.46 4.64
CA ALA A 43 -0.96 3.09 5.94
C ALA A 43 -0.73 4.61 5.91
N LEU A 44 0.27 5.09 5.16
CA LEU A 44 0.54 6.51 5.01
C LEU A 44 -0.51 7.21 4.15
N GLU A 45 -0.89 6.63 3.00
CA GLU A 45 -1.94 7.17 2.14
C GLU A 45 -3.27 7.27 2.90
N ALA A 46 -3.66 6.21 3.60
CA ALA A 46 -4.86 6.21 4.44
C ALA A 46 -4.78 7.27 5.56
N LEU A 47 -3.61 7.45 6.17
CA LEU A 47 -3.41 8.47 7.19
C LEU A 47 -3.53 9.88 6.61
N GLU A 48 -2.93 10.15 5.45
CA GLU A 48 -3.02 11.46 4.77
C GLU A 48 -4.48 11.81 4.43
N GLU A 49 -5.25 10.85 3.90
CA GLU A 49 -6.68 11.01 3.60
C GLU A 49 -7.53 11.24 4.85
N ALA A 50 -7.20 10.54 5.94
CA ALA A 50 -7.94 10.60 7.20
C ALA A 50 -7.84 11.97 7.90
N GLY A 51 -6.87 12.82 7.54
CA GLY A 51 -6.66 14.12 8.19
C GLY A 51 -7.87 15.06 8.12
N ASP A 52 -8.62 15.00 7.02
CA ASP A 52 -9.87 15.77 6.85
C ASP A 52 -11.11 15.01 7.35
N LEU A 53 -10.98 13.72 7.68
CA LEU A 53 -12.08 12.85 8.11
C LEU A 53 -12.14 12.65 9.62
N VAL A 54 -10.99 12.62 10.31
CA VAL A 54 -10.90 12.37 11.76
C VAL A 54 -11.03 13.69 12.53
N THR A 55 -12.11 13.80 13.30
CA THR A 55 -12.41 15.04 14.07
C THR A 55 -11.87 15.04 15.50
N ASP A 56 -11.58 13.86 16.05
CA ASP A 56 -11.04 13.72 17.41
C ASP A 56 -9.53 14.01 17.42
N ARG A 57 -9.17 15.19 17.94
CA ARG A 57 -7.77 15.65 17.98
C ARG A 57 -6.86 14.78 18.86
N ALA A 58 -7.39 14.16 19.90
CA ALA A 58 -6.59 13.31 20.77
C ALA A 58 -6.20 12.02 20.04
N VAL A 59 -7.18 11.37 19.41
CA VAL A 59 -6.98 10.17 18.58
C VAL A 59 -6.09 10.49 17.38
N TRP A 60 -6.35 11.59 16.69
CA TRP A 60 -5.56 12.02 15.53
C TRP A 60 -4.08 12.20 15.86
N ARG A 61 -3.77 12.84 17.00
CA ARG A 61 -2.38 13.04 17.44
C ARG A 61 -1.67 11.71 17.73
N CYS A 62 -2.37 10.72 18.29
CA CYS A 62 -1.81 9.38 18.50
C CYS A 62 -1.51 8.71 17.16
N LEU A 63 -2.44 8.75 16.20
CA LEU A 63 -2.27 8.14 14.87
C LEU A 63 -1.07 8.72 14.08
N LEU A 64 -0.75 9.99 14.31
CA LEU A 64 0.39 10.68 13.68
C LEU A 64 1.77 10.29 14.26
N GLU A 65 1.83 9.47 15.31
CA GLU A 65 3.12 9.06 15.88
C GLU A 65 3.94 8.24 14.86
N THR A 66 5.16 8.71 14.58
CA THR A 66 6.05 8.07 13.59
C THR A 66 6.43 6.61 13.92
N ASP A 67 6.25 6.19 15.17
CA ASP A 67 6.52 4.81 15.61
C ASP A 67 5.62 3.80 14.90
N HIS A 68 4.39 4.19 14.54
CA HIS A 68 3.45 3.34 13.81
C HIS A 68 4.02 2.88 12.47
N ILE A 69 4.50 3.82 11.66
CA ILE A 69 5.07 3.53 10.34
C ILE A 69 6.39 2.79 10.44
N ARG A 70 7.19 3.06 11.49
CA ARG A 70 8.46 2.35 11.72
C ARG A 70 8.25 0.88 12.05
N ARG A 71 7.20 0.53 12.82
CA ARG A 71 6.88 -0.88 13.14
C ARG A 71 6.39 -1.67 11.93
N MET A 72 5.90 -0.98 10.91
CA MET A 72 5.52 -1.59 9.62
C MET A 72 6.70 -1.72 8.64
N ALA A 73 7.87 -1.16 8.98
CA ALA A 73 9.10 -1.37 8.21
C ALA A 73 9.60 -2.79 8.45
N MET A 74 9.38 -3.70 7.50
CA MET A 74 10.11 -4.96 7.49
C MET A 74 11.59 -4.61 7.28
N ARG A 75 12.41 -4.69 8.34
CA ARG A 75 13.86 -4.57 8.21
C ARG A 75 14.44 -5.97 8.27
N SER A 76 15.01 -6.43 7.17
CA SER A 76 15.91 -7.57 7.19
C SER A 76 17.04 -7.24 8.17
N PRO A 77 17.39 -8.12 9.13
CA PRO A 77 18.54 -7.88 9.99
C PRO A 77 19.76 -7.71 9.09
N SER A 78 20.41 -6.54 9.16
CA SER A 78 21.68 -6.37 8.48
C SER A 78 22.69 -7.34 9.09
N CYS A 79 23.54 -7.93 8.25
CA CYS A 79 24.62 -8.79 8.70
C CYS A 79 25.46 -8.01 9.75
N GLY A 80 25.35 -8.43 11.01
CA GLY A 80 26.12 -7.89 12.13
C GLY A 80 25.41 -6.89 13.05
N ARG A 81 24.16 -6.46 12.81
CA ARG A 81 23.40 -5.66 13.82
C ARG A 81 21.95 -6.12 13.98
N SER A 82 21.60 -6.44 15.22
CA SER A 82 20.23 -6.58 15.69
C SER A 82 19.56 -5.20 15.72
N LEU A 83 19.04 -4.75 14.58
CA LEU A 83 17.97 -3.75 14.56
C LEU A 83 16.66 -4.53 14.42
N HIS A 84 15.89 -4.61 15.51
CA HIS A 84 14.56 -5.23 15.64
C HIS A 84 14.05 -5.91 14.36
N ALA A 85 14.48 -7.15 14.12
CA ALA A 85 13.89 -7.98 13.07
C ALA A 85 12.49 -8.36 13.53
N VAL A 86 11.51 -7.52 13.22
CA VAL A 86 10.09 -7.83 13.43
C VAL A 86 9.73 -8.90 12.39
N SER A 87 9.10 -9.99 12.83
CA SER A 87 8.66 -11.03 11.91
C SER A 87 7.61 -10.50 10.94
N HIS A 88 7.49 -11.10 9.75
CA HIS A 88 6.43 -10.75 8.79
C HIS A 88 5.04 -10.76 9.45
N GLN A 89 4.77 -11.75 10.31
CA GLN A 89 3.50 -11.85 11.03
C GLN A 89 3.29 -10.66 11.97
N ALA A 90 4.29 -10.33 12.80
CA ALA A 90 4.15 -9.22 13.75
C ALA A 90 4.01 -7.86 13.04
N THR A 91 4.69 -7.67 11.90
CA THR A 91 4.49 -6.50 11.05
C THR A 91 3.07 -6.43 10.50
N TYR A 92 2.53 -7.55 10.00
CA TYR A 92 1.18 -7.61 9.47
C TYR A 92 0.10 -7.43 10.55
N ASP A 93 0.28 -8.02 11.73
CA ASP A 93 -0.62 -7.86 12.89
C ASP A 93 -0.68 -6.40 13.33
N TYR A 94 0.48 -5.73 13.32
CA TYR A 94 0.57 -4.32 13.66
C TYR A 94 -0.12 -3.44 12.61
N PHE A 95 0.16 -3.67 11.33
CA PHE A 95 -0.53 -2.99 10.22
C PHE A 95 -2.05 -3.17 10.33
N THR A 96 -2.51 -4.39 10.59
CA THR A 96 -3.93 -4.70 10.75
C THR A 96 -4.56 -3.93 11.90
N SER A 97 -3.91 -3.92 13.06
CA SER A 97 -4.38 -3.18 14.22
C SER A 97 -4.45 -1.67 13.94
N PHE A 98 -3.42 -1.11 13.29
CA PHE A 98 -3.39 0.30 12.93
C PHE A 98 -4.53 0.68 11.98
N MET A 99 -4.69 -0.04 10.87
CA MET A 99 -5.74 0.22 9.89
C MET A 99 -7.14 0.06 10.47
N GLN A 100 -7.34 -0.91 11.37
CA GLN A 100 -8.60 -1.07 12.10
C GLN A 100 -8.91 0.14 12.99
N ILE A 101 -7.93 0.63 13.75
CA ILE A 101 -8.09 1.80 14.61
C ILE A 101 -8.38 3.05 13.77
N LEU A 102 -7.65 3.24 12.67
CA LEU A 102 -7.83 4.37 11.76
C LEU A 102 -9.25 4.36 11.15
N SER A 103 -9.65 3.24 10.56
CA SER A 103 -10.99 3.05 9.98
C SER A 103 -12.10 3.33 10.99
N HIS A 104 -11.97 2.81 12.22
CA HIS A 104 -12.94 3.07 13.28
C HIS A 104 -12.97 4.56 13.72
N ALA A 105 -11.82 5.24 13.75
CA ALA A 105 -11.74 6.66 14.06
C ALA A 105 -12.43 7.53 13.00
N GLU A 106 -12.27 7.18 11.72
CA GLU A 106 -12.97 7.81 10.59
C GLU A 106 -14.47 7.54 10.65
N GLU A 107 -14.91 6.30 10.86
CA GLU A 107 -16.34 5.93 10.96
C GLU A 107 -17.03 6.69 12.10
N ARG A 108 -16.39 6.76 13.27
CA ARG A 108 -16.90 7.53 14.41
C ARG A 108 -17.01 9.02 14.07
N SER A 109 -16.01 9.56 13.38
CA SER A 109 -15.99 10.97 12.97
C SER A 109 -17.00 11.27 11.88
N ALA A 110 -17.29 10.33 10.97
CA ALA A 110 -18.23 10.49 9.87
C ALA A 110 -19.61 10.95 10.34
N SER A 111 -20.11 10.40 11.45
CA SER A 111 -21.38 10.79 12.09
C SER A 111 -21.47 12.26 12.49
N ARG A 112 -20.33 12.94 12.65
CA ARG A 112 -20.21 14.33 13.07
C ARG A 112 -19.95 15.29 11.91
N THR A 113 -19.84 14.77 10.68
CA THR A 113 -19.60 15.58 9.48
C THR A 113 -20.90 16.12 8.89
N ARG A 114 -20.78 17.13 8.02
CA ARG A 114 -21.91 17.69 7.25
C ARG A 114 -22.60 16.63 6.39
N SER A 115 -21.84 15.66 5.89
CA SER A 115 -22.35 14.58 5.03
C SER A 115 -21.81 13.23 5.52
N PRO A 116 -22.47 12.59 6.50
CA PRO A 116 -22.00 11.33 7.06
C PRO A 116 -21.82 10.22 6.02
N LYS A 117 -22.73 10.15 5.03
CA LYS A 117 -22.60 9.20 3.92
C LYS A 117 -21.36 9.47 3.06
N ALA A 118 -21.00 10.74 2.84
CA ALA A 118 -19.83 11.06 2.03
C ALA A 118 -18.53 10.73 2.76
N ALA A 119 -18.43 11.10 4.04
CA ALA A 119 -17.30 10.73 4.90
C ALA A 119 -17.17 9.21 5.00
N PHE A 120 -18.28 8.51 5.19
CA PHE A 120 -18.28 7.05 5.23
C PHE A 120 -17.80 6.44 3.91
N SER A 121 -18.18 6.95 2.74
CA SER A 121 -17.69 6.43 1.46
C SER A 121 -16.21 6.74 1.18
N LEU A 122 -15.64 7.79 1.79
CA LEU A 122 -14.24 8.20 1.60
C LEU A 122 -13.26 7.53 2.57
N ARG A 123 -13.74 6.95 3.66
CA ARG A 123 -12.90 6.32 4.70
C ARG A 123 -12.02 5.21 4.16
N CYS A 124 -10.97 4.88 4.91
CA CYS A 124 -10.28 3.61 4.76
C CYS A 124 -11.06 2.45 5.41
N VAL A 125 -10.86 1.24 4.91
CA VAL A 125 -11.45 0.00 5.41
C VAL A 125 -10.39 -0.88 6.07
N PRO A 126 -10.73 -1.68 7.09
CA PRO A 126 -9.77 -2.55 7.72
C PRO A 126 -9.33 -3.69 6.77
N PRO A 127 -8.17 -4.33 7.01
CA PRO A 127 -7.61 -5.28 6.03
C PRO A 127 -8.44 -6.51 5.73
N ASP A 128 -9.28 -6.97 6.65
CA ASP A 128 -10.24 -8.06 6.44
C ASP A 128 -11.34 -7.70 5.43
N LYS A 129 -11.51 -6.41 5.13
CA LYS A 129 -12.49 -5.88 4.18
C LYS A 129 -11.85 -5.20 2.96
N ALA A 130 -10.52 -5.18 2.86
CA ALA A 130 -9.82 -4.54 1.75
C ALA A 130 -10.15 -5.21 0.41
N PHE A 131 -10.05 -4.45 -0.67
CA PHE A 131 -10.16 -5.01 -2.02
C PHE A 131 -8.86 -5.73 -2.36
N SER A 132 -8.86 -7.07 -2.27
CA SER A 132 -7.69 -7.88 -2.60
C SER A 132 -7.57 -8.12 -4.10
N PHE A 133 -6.45 -7.71 -4.69
CA PHE A 133 -6.17 -7.96 -6.10
C PHE A 133 -5.73 -9.40 -6.33
N SER A 134 -6.28 -10.04 -7.35
CA SER A 134 -5.99 -11.43 -7.72
C SER A 134 -6.11 -11.62 -9.23
N SER A 135 -5.39 -12.59 -9.77
CA SER A 135 -5.60 -13.09 -11.13
C SER A 135 -6.18 -14.52 -11.07
N TYR A 136 -6.41 -15.11 -12.24
CA TYR A 136 -6.91 -16.49 -12.36
C TYR A 136 -6.03 -17.52 -11.65
N ASP A 137 -4.71 -17.30 -11.63
CA ASP A 137 -3.75 -18.30 -11.16
C ASP A 137 -3.34 -18.10 -9.70
N ARG A 138 -3.36 -16.85 -9.20
CA ARG A 138 -2.84 -16.53 -7.86
C ARG A 138 -3.33 -15.18 -7.33
N PRO A 139 -3.31 -14.98 -6.00
CA PRO A 139 -3.38 -13.66 -5.40
C PRO A 139 -2.25 -12.75 -5.90
N ALA A 140 -2.53 -11.47 -6.14
CA ALA A 140 -1.54 -10.50 -6.61
C ALA A 140 -0.63 -10.00 -5.48
N GLY A 141 -1.03 -10.20 -4.21
CA GLY A 141 -0.22 -9.85 -3.03
C GLY A 141 -0.35 -8.40 -2.57
N TYR A 142 -1.28 -7.63 -3.14
CA TYR A 142 -1.60 -6.26 -2.73
C TYR A 142 -3.12 -6.05 -2.69
N ALA A 143 -3.55 -5.01 -1.97
CA ALA A 143 -4.95 -4.71 -1.74
C ALA A 143 -5.16 -3.19 -1.64
N ALA A 144 -6.36 -2.73 -1.98
CA ALA A 144 -6.78 -1.34 -1.75
C ALA A 144 -7.67 -1.24 -0.50
N TYR A 145 -7.38 -0.26 0.33
CA TYR A 145 -8.05 0.03 1.60
C TYR A 145 -8.97 1.25 1.53
N SER A 146 -8.95 2.04 0.44
CA SER A 146 -9.90 3.13 0.22
C SER A 146 -10.31 3.21 -1.26
N LEU A 147 -11.32 4.02 -1.57
CA LEU A 147 -11.66 4.32 -2.97
C LEU A 147 -10.51 5.01 -3.70
N GLN A 148 -9.76 5.86 -2.99
CA GLN A 148 -8.64 6.61 -3.55
C GLN A 148 -7.47 5.68 -3.85
N GLU A 149 -7.14 4.75 -2.95
CA GLU A 149 -6.12 3.74 -3.20
C GLU A 149 -6.53 2.79 -4.33
N LEU A 150 -7.80 2.38 -4.41
CA LEU A 150 -8.30 1.60 -5.56
C LEU A 150 -8.08 2.36 -6.87
N ALA A 151 -8.43 3.65 -6.92
CA ALA A 151 -8.23 4.48 -8.11
C ALA A 151 -6.75 4.64 -8.49
N SER A 152 -5.87 4.80 -7.50
CA SER A 152 -4.42 4.84 -7.69
C SER A 152 -3.87 3.51 -8.21
N MET A 153 -4.30 2.38 -7.62
CA MET A 153 -3.83 1.05 -8.00
C MET A 153 -4.23 0.65 -9.41
N LEU A 154 -5.36 1.14 -9.92
CA LEU A 154 -5.78 0.88 -11.29
C LEU A 154 -4.77 1.38 -12.33
N ASP A 155 -3.93 2.38 -12.04
CA ASP A 155 -2.93 2.89 -13.00
C ASP A 155 -1.82 1.88 -13.32
N PHE A 156 -1.48 1.01 -12.37
CA PHE A 156 -0.36 0.08 -12.49
C PHE A 156 -0.76 -1.39 -12.36
N THR A 157 -2.02 -1.69 -12.05
CA THR A 157 -2.53 -3.06 -11.99
C THR A 157 -2.45 -3.72 -13.38
N PRO A 158 -1.94 -4.95 -13.50
CA PRO A 158 -1.91 -5.70 -14.77
C PRO A 158 -3.29 -5.93 -15.40
N ASP A 159 -3.37 -6.01 -16.73
CA ASP A 159 -4.62 -6.20 -17.47
C ASP A 159 -5.35 -7.49 -17.11
N ASP A 160 -4.61 -8.58 -16.86
CA ASP A 160 -5.18 -9.87 -16.49
C ASP A 160 -5.86 -9.85 -15.11
N VAL A 161 -5.28 -9.11 -14.14
CA VAL A 161 -5.86 -8.88 -12.81
C VAL A 161 -7.15 -8.05 -12.92
N ILE A 162 -7.15 -6.99 -13.73
CA ILE A 162 -8.37 -6.18 -13.91
C ILE A 162 -9.46 -7.00 -14.57
N ARG A 163 -9.14 -7.71 -15.65
CA ARG A 163 -10.10 -8.56 -16.35
C ARG A 163 -10.71 -9.59 -15.41
N TYR A 164 -9.89 -10.24 -14.57
CA TYR A 164 -10.37 -11.19 -13.55
C TYR A 164 -11.44 -10.56 -12.64
N HIS A 165 -11.22 -9.35 -12.14
CA HIS A 165 -12.17 -8.70 -11.24
C HIS A 165 -13.40 -8.10 -11.94
N VAL A 166 -13.25 -7.63 -13.18
CA VAL A 166 -14.36 -7.12 -14.00
C VAL A 166 -15.33 -8.25 -14.34
N GLU A 167 -14.84 -9.40 -14.80
CA GLU A 167 -15.69 -10.56 -15.15
C GLU A 167 -16.48 -11.10 -13.96
N ARG A 168 -16.00 -10.87 -12.73
CA ARG A 168 -16.62 -11.36 -11.49
C ARG A 168 -17.48 -10.32 -10.77
N ASP A 169 -17.55 -9.10 -11.31
CA ASP A 169 -18.16 -7.94 -10.65
C ASP A 169 -17.59 -7.65 -9.25
N ASP A 170 -16.32 -8.00 -8.99
CA ASP A 170 -15.72 -7.88 -7.66
C ASP A 170 -15.64 -6.41 -7.22
N ILE A 171 -15.30 -5.51 -8.14
CA ILE A 171 -15.21 -4.06 -7.88
C ILE A 171 -16.58 -3.48 -7.55
N TYR A 172 -17.61 -3.87 -8.31
CA TYR A 172 -19.00 -3.48 -8.05
C TYR A 172 -19.43 -3.94 -6.64
N ARG A 173 -19.22 -5.22 -6.31
CA ARG A 173 -19.62 -5.81 -5.02
C ARG A 173 -18.90 -5.15 -3.85
N TRP A 174 -17.60 -4.91 -3.99
CA TRP A 174 -16.82 -4.27 -2.94
C TRP A 174 -17.30 -2.83 -2.68
N ILE A 175 -17.54 -2.04 -3.73
CA ILE A 175 -18.04 -0.67 -3.58
C ILE A 175 -19.45 -0.64 -2.97
N ASP A 176 -20.33 -1.56 -3.37
CA ASP A 176 -21.71 -1.61 -2.85
C ASP A 176 -21.76 -2.08 -1.40
N GLN A 177 -21.05 -3.16 -1.07
CA GLN A 177 -21.19 -3.88 0.20
C GLN A 177 -20.21 -3.44 1.29
N VAL A 178 -18.99 -3.03 0.91
CA VAL A 178 -17.93 -2.66 1.86
C VAL A 178 -17.83 -1.14 1.99
N VAL A 179 -17.66 -0.45 0.86
CA VAL A 179 -17.58 1.03 0.86
C VAL A 179 -18.95 1.63 1.19
N GLY A 180 -20.03 1.03 0.66
CA GLY A 180 -21.41 1.49 0.89
C GLY A 180 -21.86 2.60 -0.06
N ASP A 181 -21.15 2.84 -1.17
CA ASP A 181 -21.56 3.82 -2.19
C ASP A 181 -22.30 3.14 -3.35
N GLY A 182 -23.56 2.78 -3.10
CA GLY A 182 -24.40 2.15 -4.13
C GLY A 182 -24.62 3.00 -5.39
N LYS A 183 -24.42 4.33 -5.33
CA LYS A 183 -24.47 5.18 -6.53
C LYS A 183 -23.22 4.96 -7.39
N LEU A 184 -22.04 4.89 -6.77
CA LEU A 184 -20.80 4.56 -7.46
C LEU A 184 -20.84 3.13 -7.99
N ALA A 185 -21.28 2.17 -7.17
CA ALA A 185 -21.36 0.77 -7.55
C ALA A 185 -22.13 0.60 -8.87
N LYS A 186 -23.34 1.17 -8.98
CA LYS A 186 -24.14 1.12 -10.20
C LYS A 186 -23.47 1.79 -11.41
N LYS A 187 -22.64 2.82 -11.20
CA LYS A 187 -21.93 3.49 -12.29
C LYS A 187 -20.77 2.67 -12.82
N VAL A 188 -20.07 1.93 -11.95
CA VAL A 188 -18.91 1.11 -12.36
C VAL A 188 -19.32 -0.25 -12.91
N GLN A 189 -20.56 -0.69 -12.65
CA GLN A 189 -21.08 -1.96 -13.12
C GLN A 189 -21.01 -2.03 -14.65
N GLY A 190 -20.38 -3.09 -15.17
CA GLY A 190 -20.21 -3.31 -16.61
C GLY A 190 -19.11 -2.48 -17.29
N ILE A 191 -18.41 -1.58 -16.57
CA ILE A 191 -17.24 -0.91 -17.12
C ILE A 191 -16.09 -1.91 -17.21
N SER A 192 -15.63 -2.17 -18.44
CA SER A 192 -14.48 -3.05 -18.71
C SER A 192 -13.18 -2.29 -18.98
N ASP A 193 -13.28 -1.02 -19.40
CA ASP A 193 -12.11 -0.18 -19.65
C ASP A 193 -11.53 0.36 -18.33
N ARG A 194 -10.23 0.14 -18.12
CA ARG A 194 -9.50 0.58 -16.92
C ARG A 194 -9.58 2.09 -16.72
N ASN A 195 -9.39 2.87 -17.78
CA ASN A 195 -9.29 4.32 -17.67
C ASN A 195 -10.67 4.92 -17.38
N GLU A 196 -11.72 4.38 -18.00
CA GLU A 196 -13.09 4.74 -17.71
C GLU A 196 -13.46 4.39 -16.26
N LEU A 197 -13.08 3.19 -15.79
CA LEU A 197 -13.33 2.75 -14.42
C LEU A 197 -12.65 3.68 -13.42
N ARG A 198 -11.34 3.92 -13.58
CA ARG A 198 -10.56 4.83 -12.74
C ARG A 198 -11.16 6.24 -12.75
N SER A 199 -11.46 6.79 -13.93
CA SER A 199 -12.01 8.15 -14.04
C SER A 199 -13.38 8.26 -13.38
N THR A 200 -14.19 7.20 -13.42
CA THR A 200 -15.51 7.14 -12.79
C THR A 200 -15.40 7.16 -11.27
N ILE A 201 -14.45 6.39 -10.72
CA ILE A 201 -14.13 6.38 -9.29
C ILE A 201 -13.58 7.74 -8.86
N GLN A 202 -12.62 8.31 -9.58
CA GLN A 202 -12.01 9.61 -9.23
C GLN A 202 -13.03 10.75 -9.25
N LYS A 203 -13.87 10.84 -10.30
CA LYS A 203 -14.96 11.83 -10.35
C LYS A 203 -15.87 11.72 -9.13
N ARG A 204 -16.12 10.50 -8.67
CA ARG A 204 -16.94 10.29 -7.48
C ARG A 204 -16.24 10.73 -6.20
N ILE A 205 -14.96 10.43 -6.03
CA ILE A 205 -14.16 10.91 -4.90
C ILE A 205 -14.23 12.44 -4.81
N ASP A 206 -14.03 13.13 -5.93
CA ASP A 206 -14.10 14.60 -6.00
C ASP A 206 -15.49 15.13 -5.63
N GLU A 207 -16.57 14.46 -6.07
CA GLU A 207 -17.95 14.79 -5.68
C GLU A 207 -18.17 14.63 -4.16
N LEU A 208 -17.58 13.59 -3.55
CA LEU A 208 -17.73 13.31 -2.13
C LEU A 208 -16.99 14.35 -1.28
N TRP A 209 -15.76 14.71 -1.63
CA TRP A 209 -15.00 15.76 -0.95
C TRP A 209 -15.69 17.13 -1.02
N LYS A 210 -16.30 17.47 -2.16
CA LYS A 210 -17.09 18.70 -2.30
C LYS A 210 -18.31 18.76 -1.37
N ARG A 211 -18.83 17.62 -0.90
CA ARG A 211 -19.96 17.57 0.05
C ARG A 211 -19.53 17.70 1.50
N LEU A 212 -18.25 17.46 1.80
CA LEU A 212 -17.68 17.60 3.13
C LEU A 212 -17.26 19.04 3.43
N ARG A 213 -16.92 19.81 2.40
CA ARG A 213 -16.66 21.26 2.47
C ARG A 213 -17.97 22.07 2.51
#